data_AF-A0A1H3N5S3-F1
#
_entry.id   AF-A0A1H3N5S3-F1
#
_cell.length_a   1.000
_cell.length_b   1.000
_cell.length_c   1.000
_cell.angle_alpha   90.00
_cell.angle_beta   90.00
_cell.angle_gamma   90.00
#
_symmetry.space_group_name_H-M   'P 1'
#
loop_
_entity.id
_entity.type
_entity.pdbx_description
1 polymer ?
#
loop_
_entity_poly.entity_id
_entity_poly.type
_entity_poly.pdbx_seq_one_letter_code
_entity_poly.pdbx_strand_id
1 'polypeptide(L)'
;MAGCFFMGVKYLTEWVELSSDEHFSIDSTHCWMPGRHAKALCAKMAPTIRRMTTPAIQVGTSKGEKCSNATHESATDLGAHLARKSDGDASRLCHMEYVLMENRNGLV
;
A
#
# COMPACT_ATOMS: atom_id res chain seq x y z
N MET A 1 -2.15 4.51 -21.43
CA MET A 1 -0.80 4.30 -21.99
C MET A 1 -0.10 3.08 -21.37
N ALA A 2 -0.01 2.94 -20.04
CA ALA A 2 0.65 1.79 -19.41
C ALA A 2 0.08 0.40 -19.80
N GLY A 3 -1.25 0.27 -19.94
CA GLY A 3 -1.87 -1.00 -20.33
C GLY A 3 -1.47 -1.48 -21.74
N CYS A 4 -1.37 -0.57 -22.71
CA CYS A 4 -0.93 -0.91 -24.07
C CYS A 4 0.54 -1.34 -24.10
N PHE A 5 1.38 -0.72 -23.27
CA PHE A 5 2.78 -1.09 -23.12
C PHE A 5 2.93 -2.50 -22.55
N PHE A 6 2.26 -2.82 -21.44
CA PHE A 6 2.33 -4.13 -20.81
C PHE A 6 1.83 -5.24 -21.74
N MET A 7 0.73 -4.98 -22.46
CA MET A 7 0.18 -5.92 -23.43
C MET A 7 1.16 -6.19 -24.59
N GLY A 8 1.90 -5.17 -25.03
CA GLY A 8 2.96 -5.33 -26.02
C GLY A 8 4.13 -6.17 -25.52
N VAL A 9 4.60 -5.93 -24.29
CA VAL A 9 5.67 -6.74 -23.66
C VAL A 9 5.22 -8.19 -23.51
N LYS A 10 4.01 -8.43 -23.02
CA LYS A 10 3.44 -9.78 -22.88
C LYS A 10 3.39 -10.52 -24.21
N TYR A 11 2.91 -9.85 -25.26
CA TYR A 11 2.83 -10.44 -26.59
C TYR A 11 4.21 -10.84 -27.14
N LEU A 12 5.22 -9.99 -26.93
CA LEU A 12 6.60 -10.30 -27.33
C LEU A 12 7.17 -11.49 -26.55
N THR A 13 6.93 -11.55 -25.24
CA THR A 13 7.43 -12.65 -24.40
C THR A 13 6.75 -13.98 -24.73
N GLU A 14 5.46 -13.96 -25.05
CA GLU A 14 4.73 -15.16 -25.52
C GLU A 14 5.26 -15.63 -26.88
N TRP A 15 5.48 -14.69 -27.82
CA TRP A 15 5.93 -15.04 -29.17
C TRP A 15 7.32 -15.68 -29.20
N VAL A 16 8.19 -15.31 -28.26
CA VAL A 16 9.55 -15.85 -28.11
C VAL A 16 9.60 -17.01 -27.10
N GLU A 17 8.45 -17.47 -26.59
CA GLU A 17 8.32 -18.54 -25.58
C GLU A 17 9.10 -18.27 -24.26
N LEU A 18 9.19 -17.00 -23.88
CA LEU A 18 9.85 -16.54 -22.66
C LEU A 18 8.91 -16.42 -21.45
N SER A 19 7.59 -16.49 -21.65
CA SER A 19 6.62 -16.59 -20.56
C SER A 19 6.24 -18.06 -20.33
N SER A 20 6.63 -18.63 -19.19
CA SER A 20 6.08 -19.90 -18.72
C SER A 20 4.63 -19.72 -18.29
N ASP A 21 3.84 -20.80 -18.09
CA ASP A 21 2.56 -20.75 -17.36
C ASP A 21 2.71 -21.32 -15.93
N GLU A 22 3.85 -21.94 -15.62
CA GLU A 22 4.06 -22.70 -14.38
C GLU A 22 5.09 -22.07 -13.43
N HIS A 23 5.94 -21.17 -13.94
CA HIS A 23 7.14 -20.70 -13.22
C HIS A 23 7.09 -19.20 -12.91
N PHE A 24 6.06 -18.77 -12.16
CA PHE A 24 6.00 -17.41 -11.65
C PHE A 24 6.03 -17.33 -10.14
N SER A 25 6.47 -16.19 -9.64
CA SER A 25 6.34 -15.80 -8.24
C SER A 25 5.87 -14.36 -8.16
N ILE A 26 5.16 -14.05 -7.08
CA ILE A 26 4.75 -12.68 -6.78
C ILE A 26 5.41 -12.26 -5.47
N ASP A 27 6.25 -11.25 -5.55
CA ASP A 27 6.90 -10.68 -4.39
C ASP A 27 6.18 -9.41 -3.98
N SER A 28 5.71 -9.38 -2.73
CA SER A 28 5.16 -8.17 -2.12
C SER A 28 6.28 -7.34 -1.52
N THR A 29 6.42 -6.11 -2.01
CA THR A 29 7.38 -5.14 -1.49
C THR A 29 6.62 -4.08 -0.70
N HIS A 30 7.07 -3.84 0.53
CA HIS A 30 6.53 -2.81 1.41
C HIS A 30 7.56 -1.70 1.58
N CYS A 31 7.28 -0.52 1.05
CA CYS A 31 8.14 0.64 1.25
C CYS A 31 7.65 1.45 2.45
N TRP A 32 8.42 1.44 3.53
CA TRP A 32 8.07 2.15 4.76
C TRP A 32 8.13 3.67 4.59
N MET A 33 7.10 4.37 5.07
CA MET A 33 7.08 5.83 5.06
C MET A 33 7.74 6.43 6.31
N PRO A 34 8.66 7.41 6.16
CA PRO A 34 9.31 8.05 7.29
C PRO A 34 8.33 8.84 8.18
N GLY A 35 8.67 8.94 9.47
CA GLY A 35 7.77 9.30 10.58
C GLY A 35 7.05 10.66 10.54
N ARG A 36 7.34 11.54 9.58
CA ARG A 36 6.56 12.78 9.38
C ARG A 36 5.18 12.51 8.76
N HIS A 37 5.07 11.48 7.93
CA HIS A 37 3.81 11.04 7.31
C HIS A 37 3.07 10.03 8.19
N ALA A 38 3.79 9.28 9.03
CA ALA A 38 3.21 8.28 9.92
C ALA A 38 2.26 8.86 11.00
N LYS A 39 2.40 10.15 11.33
CA LYS A 39 1.55 10.85 12.30
C LYS A 39 0.20 11.28 11.73
N ALA A 40 -0.02 11.18 10.42
CA ALA A 40 -1.19 11.74 9.75
C ALA A 40 -2.27 10.68 9.46
N LEU A 41 -2.53 9.75 10.39
CA LEU A 41 -3.68 8.85 10.29
C LEU A 41 -4.95 9.59 10.72
N CYS A 42 -5.87 9.79 9.78
CA CYS A 42 -7.18 10.38 10.02
C CYS A 42 -8.25 9.28 10.01
N ALA A 43 -9.20 9.36 10.93
CA ALA A 43 -10.33 8.44 10.96
C ALA A 43 -11.25 8.67 9.74
N LYS A 44 -11.56 7.61 8.97
CA LYS A 44 -12.45 7.65 7.80
C LYS A 44 -13.92 7.95 8.17
N MET A 45 -14.31 7.76 9.43
CA MET A 45 -15.66 8.05 9.94
C MET A 45 -15.59 8.98 11.15
N ALA A 46 -16.19 10.15 11.03
CA ALA A 46 -16.49 11.02 12.16
C ALA A 46 -17.79 10.56 12.83
N PRO A 47 -17.82 10.26 14.15
CA PRO A 47 -19.07 10.35 14.88
C PRO A 47 -19.31 11.83 15.19
N THR A 48 -20.46 12.31 14.72
CA THR A 48 -21.30 13.36 15.31
C THR A 48 -20.60 14.62 15.83
N ILE A 49 -20.94 15.75 15.19
CA ILE A 49 -20.83 17.12 15.70
C ILE A 49 -20.72 17.15 17.23
N ARG A 50 -19.50 17.34 17.75
CA ARG A 50 -19.31 18.04 19.02
C ARG A 50 -18.71 19.39 18.67
N ARG A 51 -19.60 20.36 18.45
CA ARG A 51 -19.30 21.80 18.38
C ARG A 51 -18.42 22.16 19.57
N MET A 52 -17.11 22.23 19.37
CA MET A 52 -16.23 23.06 20.18
C MET A 52 -15.24 23.76 19.24
N THR A 53 -15.22 25.06 19.42
CA THR A 53 -14.77 26.10 18.51
C THR A 53 -13.24 26.19 18.49
N THR A 54 -12.55 25.61 17.51
CA THR A 54 -11.17 26.01 17.08
C THR A 54 -10.75 25.27 15.80
N PRO A 55 -10.10 25.92 14.80
CA PRO A 55 -9.55 25.23 13.65
C PRO A 55 -8.16 24.68 14.01
N ALA A 56 -8.12 23.68 14.89
CA ALA A 56 -6.93 22.87 15.05
C ALA A 56 -7.20 21.56 14.33
N ILE A 57 -6.43 21.28 13.28
CA ILE A 57 -6.29 19.92 12.74
C ILE A 57 -5.85 19.08 13.94
N GLN A 58 -6.80 18.40 14.60
CA GLN A 58 -6.50 17.49 15.68
C GLN A 58 -5.89 16.25 15.02
N VAL A 59 -4.58 16.29 14.83
CA VAL A 59 -3.73 15.12 14.66
C VAL A 59 -3.76 14.38 16.00
N GLY A 60 -4.90 13.74 16.28
CA GLY A 60 -5.10 12.96 17.49
C GLY A 60 -4.20 11.74 17.41
N THR A 61 -3.15 11.70 18.22
CA THR A 61 -2.48 10.44 18.52
C THR A 61 -3.46 9.62 19.35
N SER A 62 -4.24 8.75 18.70
CA SER A 62 -5.12 7.78 19.37
C SER A 62 -4.27 6.77 20.13
N LYS A 63 -3.82 7.15 21.33
CA LYS A 63 -3.14 6.24 22.26
C LYS A 63 -4.19 5.27 22.81
N GLY A 64 -4.25 4.06 22.26
CA GLY A 64 -5.06 2.95 22.79
C GLY A 64 -6.20 2.47 21.90
N GLU A 65 -6.50 3.14 20.78
CA GLU A 65 -7.52 2.68 19.83
C GLU A 65 -6.88 1.80 18.75
N LYS A 66 -7.61 0.76 18.32
CA LYS A 66 -7.17 -0.14 17.26
C LYS A 66 -7.27 0.58 15.91
N CYS A 67 -6.17 1.15 15.44
CA CYS A 67 -6.08 1.69 14.09
C CYS A 67 -6.12 0.56 13.05
N SER A 68 -6.96 0.70 12.03
CA SER A 68 -7.08 -0.25 10.92
C SER A 68 -7.27 0.50 9.60
N ASN A 69 -6.94 -0.12 8.47
CA ASN A 69 -7.14 0.49 7.14
C ASN A 69 -8.62 0.80 6.83
N ALA A 70 -9.56 0.10 7.47
CA ALA A 70 -10.99 0.36 7.32
C ALA A 70 -11.42 1.62 8.07
N THR A 71 -10.77 1.92 9.20
CA THR A 71 -11.13 3.02 10.08
C THR A 71 -10.23 4.23 9.92
N HIS A 72 -9.03 4.08 9.37
CA HIS A 72 -8.03 5.15 9.27
C HIS A 72 -7.35 5.16 7.90
N GLU A 73 -6.99 6.36 7.43
CA GLU A 73 -6.21 6.58 6.21
C GLU A 73 -5.13 7.64 6.43
N SER A 74 -4.09 7.61 5.61
CA SER A 74 -3.05 8.63 5.62
C SER A 74 -3.56 9.91 4.96
N ALA A 75 -3.50 11.03 5.68
CA ALA A 75 -3.93 12.34 5.19
C ALA A 75 -2.91 13.00 4.26
N THR A 76 -1.64 12.55 4.28
CA THR A 76 -0.59 13.10 3.43
C THR A 76 -0.40 12.31 2.14
N ASP A 77 -0.73 11.03 2.16
CA ASP A 77 -0.55 10.12 1.02
C ASP A 77 -1.68 9.11 0.98
N LEU A 78 -2.58 9.26 -0.01
CA LEU A 78 -3.78 8.43 -0.18
C LEU A 78 -3.45 6.98 -0.58
N GLY A 79 -2.24 6.71 -1.07
CA GLY A 79 -1.79 5.36 -1.43
C GLY A 79 -1.16 4.59 -0.27
N ALA A 80 -0.89 5.27 0.86
CA ALA A 80 -0.24 4.65 2.00
C ALA A 80 -1.24 3.90 2.90
N HIS A 81 -0.91 2.66 3.23
CA HIS A 81 -1.73 1.77 4.04
C HIS A 81 -0.97 1.29 5.28
N LEU A 82 -1.70 1.03 6.37
CA LEU A 82 -1.16 0.31 7.52
C LEU A 82 -0.93 -1.16 7.14
N ALA A 83 0.33 -1.56 7.09
CA ALA A 83 0.74 -2.93 6.80
C ALA A 83 1.61 -3.48 7.94
N ARG A 84 1.64 -4.81 8.07
CA ARG A 84 2.52 -5.55 8.98
C ARG A 84 3.12 -6.72 8.20
N LYS A 85 4.41 -7.01 8.40
CA LYS A 85 5.11 -8.08 7.68
C LYS A 85 4.75 -9.47 8.23
N SER A 86 4.56 -9.56 9.54
CA SER A 86 4.10 -10.76 10.24
C SER A 86 3.10 -10.41 11.35
N ASP A 87 2.43 -11.41 11.93
CA ASP A 87 1.43 -11.18 12.97
C ASP A 87 2.00 -10.53 14.25
N GLY A 88 3.31 -10.70 14.51
CA GLY A 88 4.00 -10.10 15.65
C GLY A 88 4.65 -8.74 15.36
N ASP A 89 4.66 -8.28 14.11
CA ASP A 89 5.28 -7.02 13.74
C ASP A 89 4.38 -5.82 14.03
N ALA A 90 5.01 -4.71 14.41
CA ALA A 90 4.33 -3.44 14.53
C ALA A 90 3.78 -2.99 13.16
N SER A 91 2.53 -2.56 13.13
CA SER A 91 1.95 -1.99 11.91
C SER A 91 2.57 -0.63 11.60
N ARG A 92 2.92 -0.41 10.34
CA ARG A 92 3.52 0.83 9.84
C ARG A 92 2.80 1.29 8.57
N LEU A 93 2.78 2.60 8.35
CA LEU A 93 2.33 3.16 7.07
C LEU A 93 3.38 2.83 5.99
N CYS A 94 2.92 2.16 4.95
CA CYS A 94 3.74 1.71 3.83
C CYS A 94 2.98 1.87 2.51
N HIS A 95 3.74 2.01 1.43
CA HIS A 95 3.26 1.69 0.09
C HIS A 95 3.44 0.20 -0.16
N MET A 96 2.41 -0.43 -0.71
CA MET A 96 2.42 -1.83 -1.13
C MET A 96 2.57 -1.91 -2.63
N GLU A 97 3.66 -2.52 -3.08
CA GLU A 97 3.93 -2.78 -4.48
C GLU A 97 4.07 -4.28 -4.69
N TYR A 98 3.58 -4.77 -5.82
CA TYR A 98 3.67 -6.17 -6.20
C TYR A 98 4.54 -6.29 -7.44
N VAL A 99 5.53 -7.17 -7.38
CA VAL A 99 6.41 -7.48 -8.51
C VAL A 99 6.12 -8.91 -8.94
N LEU A 100 5.84 -9.12 -10.23
CA LEU A 100 5.66 -10.44 -10.81
C LEU A 100 6.99 -10.86 -11.43
N MET A 101 7.50 -12.01 -11.03
CA MET A 101 8.77 -12.57 -11.51
C MET A 101 8.49 -13.84 -12.30
N GLU A 102 8.99 -13.93 -13.53
CA GLU A 102 9.04 -15.17 -14.32
C GLU A 102 10.41 -15.82 -14.09
N ASN A 103 10.40 -17.00 -13.46
CA ASN A 103 11.61 -17.62 -12.91
C ASN A 103 12.36 -18.51 -13.91
N ARG A 104 11.72 -18.94 -15.01
CA ARG A 104 12.35 -19.84 -15.99
C ARG A 104 13.35 -19.11 -16.88
N ASN A 105 12.97 -17.90 -17.30
CA ASN A 105 13.67 -17.05 -18.24
C ASN A 105 14.09 -15.70 -17.62
N GLY A 106 13.71 -15.44 -16.36
CA GLY A 106 14.23 -14.34 -15.56
C GLY A 106 13.61 -12.98 -15.87
N LEU A 107 12.32 -12.94 -16.21
CA LEU A 107 11.60 -11.68 -16.49
C LEU A 107 11.07 -11.05 -15.19
N VAL A 108 11.13 -9.72 -15.10
CA VAL A 108 10.67 -8.89 -13.97
C VAL A 108 9.95 -7.65 -14.48
#